data_AF-A0A1Z1GBN2-F1
#
_entry.id   AF-A0A1Z1GBN2-F1
#
_cell.length_a   1.000
_cell.length_b   1.000
_cell.length_c   1.000
_cell.angle_alpha   90.00
_cell.angle_beta   90.00
_cell.angle_gamma   90.00
#
_symmetry.space_group_name_H-M   'P 1'
#
loop_
_entity.id
_entity.type
_entity.pdbx_description
1 polymer ?
#
loop_
_entity_poly.entity_id
_entity_poly.type
_entity_poly.pdbx_seq_one_letter_code
_entity_poly.pdbx_strand_id
1 'polypeptide(L)'
;YPLIGNYGVPDEKELDKYGLPANFEWFDSISVAALVVGEVCDSPSHWRAQQTLSQWMEGHGVPGISGIDTRALTKKIRENGCILGRIVYEQPSTANTLIFADPNLRNLVAECSIKEPKTFNANGTPRICAIDCGLKLNQIKCFVSRGARVDLVPWNYSLNENDFDGLFISNGPGDPVMCKDTVTQIQKVLKSGKKPVFGICLGHQLLATAIGCKTYKMKYGNRGHNLPCVHNGTGRCFMTSQNHGFAVDSASLPAEWEPLFT
;
A
#
# COMPACT_ATOMS: atom_id res chain seq x y z
N TYR A 1 -2.30 -17.25 -9.23
CA TYR A 1 -1.17 -18.17 -8.96
C TYR A 1 -1.66 -19.19 -7.96
N PRO A 2 -1.90 -20.45 -8.34
CA PRO A 2 -2.63 -21.41 -7.51
C PRO A 2 -1.79 -22.09 -6.41
N LEU A 3 -0.49 -22.29 -6.66
CA LEU A 3 0.45 -22.94 -5.74
C LEU A 3 1.22 -21.86 -4.96
N ILE A 4 1.04 -21.78 -3.66
CA ILE A 4 1.60 -20.70 -2.82
C ILE A 4 2.56 -21.27 -1.78
N GLY A 5 3.69 -20.60 -1.57
CA GLY A 5 4.69 -20.98 -0.56
C GLY A 5 5.91 -21.75 -1.10
N ASN A 6 6.02 -21.98 -2.41
CA ASN A 6 7.08 -22.81 -3.02
C ASN A 6 8.52 -22.40 -2.66
N TYR A 7 8.74 -21.12 -2.35
CA TYR A 7 10.06 -20.58 -1.99
C TYR A 7 10.26 -20.41 -0.49
N GLY A 8 9.28 -20.81 0.33
CA GLY A 8 9.29 -20.58 1.77
C GLY A 8 9.28 -19.09 2.11
N VAL A 9 9.70 -18.79 3.32
CA VAL A 9 9.87 -17.41 3.81
C VAL A 9 11.35 -17.19 4.14
N PRO A 10 11.95 -16.09 3.67
CA PRO A 10 13.35 -15.75 3.97
C PRO A 10 13.52 -15.26 5.40
N ASP A 11 14.77 -15.07 5.84
CA ASP A 11 15.06 -14.53 7.17
C ASP A 11 14.52 -13.09 7.31
N GLU A 12 13.64 -12.89 8.30
CA GLU A 12 13.06 -11.59 8.65
C GLU A 12 14.09 -10.62 9.26
N LYS A 13 15.17 -11.16 9.83
CA LYS A 13 16.25 -10.38 10.45
C LYS A 13 17.31 -9.95 9.44
N GLU A 14 17.27 -10.45 8.21
CA GLU A 14 18.19 -10.03 7.15
C GLU A 14 17.92 -8.56 6.80
N LEU A 15 18.92 -7.70 7.02
CA LEU A 15 18.89 -6.29 6.66
C LEU A 15 19.72 -6.02 5.41
N ASP A 16 19.27 -5.09 4.60
CA ASP A 16 20.04 -4.58 3.47
C ASP A 16 21.11 -3.57 3.93
N LYS A 17 21.88 -3.06 2.97
CA LYS A 17 22.96 -2.08 3.21
C LYS A 17 22.49 -0.74 3.81
N TYR A 18 21.18 -0.49 3.86
CA TYR A 18 20.58 0.70 4.47
C TYR A 18 19.95 0.40 5.84
N GLY A 19 20.12 -0.82 6.37
CA GLY A 19 19.54 -1.25 7.64
C GLY A 19 18.03 -1.49 7.56
N LEU A 20 17.48 -1.69 6.36
CA LEU A 20 16.06 -2.02 6.15
C LEU A 20 15.88 -3.52 5.88
N PRO A 21 14.76 -4.15 6.29
CA PRO A 21 14.45 -5.54 5.95
C PRO A 21 14.73 -5.86 4.48
N ALA A 22 15.60 -6.83 4.21
CA ALA A 22 16.12 -7.09 2.86
C ALA A 22 15.04 -7.62 1.92
N ASN A 23 14.22 -8.55 2.41
CA ASN A 23 13.25 -9.30 1.62
C ASN A 23 11.78 -8.94 1.94
N PHE A 24 11.54 -7.96 2.81
CA PHE A 24 10.21 -7.56 3.26
C PHE A 24 9.96 -6.08 2.97
N GLU A 25 8.68 -5.75 2.78
CA GLU A 25 8.21 -4.41 2.41
C GLU A 25 7.61 -3.64 3.61
N TRP A 26 7.68 -4.22 4.81
CA TRP A 26 7.22 -3.66 6.08
C TRP A 26 8.31 -3.84 7.16
N PHE A 27 8.31 -2.98 8.19
CA PHE A 27 9.27 -3.06 9.29
C PHE A 27 9.07 -4.29 10.17
N ASP A 28 7.81 -4.65 10.39
CA ASP A 28 7.41 -5.77 11.23
C ASP A 28 6.02 -6.25 10.78
N SER A 29 5.69 -7.51 11.06
CA SER A 29 4.41 -8.16 10.83
C SER A 29 3.93 -8.39 9.38
N ILE A 30 2.87 -9.20 9.28
CA ILE A 30 2.12 -9.47 8.06
C ILE A 30 0.91 -8.54 7.99
N SER A 31 0.78 -7.75 6.92
CA SER A 31 -0.29 -6.75 6.83
C SER A 31 -1.66 -7.29 6.41
N VAL A 32 -1.74 -8.52 5.89
CA VAL A 32 -3.03 -9.12 5.50
C VAL A 32 -3.74 -9.70 6.72
N ALA A 33 -5.05 -9.47 6.81
CA ALA A 33 -5.85 -10.05 7.91
C ALA A 33 -5.98 -11.58 7.81
N ALA A 34 -5.91 -12.12 6.59
CA ALA A 34 -5.88 -13.55 6.34
C ALA A 34 -5.36 -13.84 4.92
N LEU A 35 -4.96 -15.09 4.67
CA LEU A 35 -4.59 -15.56 3.33
C LEU A 35 -5.50 -16.69 2.85
N VAL A 36 -6.00 -16.60 1.62
CA VAL A 36 -6.80 -17.64 0.97
C VAL A 36 -6.06 -18.13 -0.28
N VAL A 37 -5.74 -19.42 -0.34
CA VAL A 37 -4.96 -20.01 -1.43
C VAL A 37 -5.64 -21.24 -2.04
N GLY A 38 -5.22 -21.59 -3.26
CA GLY A 38 -5.61 -22.87 -3.87
C GLY A 38 -4.90 -24.03 -3.21
N GLU A 39 -3.57 -24.00 -3.25
CA GLU A 39 -2.71 -25.02 -2.64
C GLU A 39 -1.56 -24.35 -1.91
N VAL A 40 -1.15 -24.93 -0.79
CA VAL A 40 0.02 -24.51 -0.01
C VAL A 40 1.14 -25.52 -0.20
N CYS A 41 2.36 -25.03 -0.41
CA CYS A 41 3.55 -25.88 -0.49
C CYS A 41 4.13 -26.12 0.90
N ASP A 42 4.08 -27.38 1.36
CA ASP A 42 4.59 -27.78 2.68
C ASP A 42 6.10 -28.05 2.68
N SER A 43 6.71 -28.23 1.51
CA SER A 43 8.14 -28.52 1.33
C SER A 43 8.79 -27.50 0.38
N PRO A 44 8.94 -26.23 0.82
CA PRO A 44 9.54 -25.19 -0.01
C PRO A 44 11.00 -25.50 -0.35
N SER A 45 11.44 -25.05 -1.53
CA SER A 45 12.82 -25.22 -1.99
C SER A 45 13.35 -23.92 -2.59
N HIS A 46 14.08 -23.17 -1.77
CA HIS A 46 14.80 -21.96 -2.18
C HIS A 46 16.00 -21.76 -1.26
N TRP A 47 17.13 -21.29 -1.79
CA TRP A 47 18.37 -21.12 -1.00
C TRP A 47 18.26 -20.11 0.15
N ARG A 48 17.27 -19.22 0.12
CA ARG A 48 16.93 -18.29 1.22
C ARG A 48 15.87 -18.80 2.19
N ALA A 49 15.20 -19.92 1.91
CA ALA A 49 14.10 -20.38 2.74
C ALA A 49 14.60 -20.72 4.15
N GLN A 50 13.96 -20.13 5.17
CA GLN A 50 14.24 -20.41 6.59
C GLN A 50 13.08 -21.16 7.27
N GLN A 51 11.85 -20.92 6.81
CA GLN A 51 10.64 -21.54 7.34
C GLN A 51 9.57 -21.65 6.25
N THR A 52 8.54 -22.45 6.50
CA THR A 52 7.38 -22.53 5.60
C THR A 52 6.51 -21.27 5.72
N LEU A 53 5.67 -21.03 4.71
CA LEU A 53 4.68 -19.95 4.77
C LEU A 53 3.74 -20.12 5.96
N SER A 54 3.30 -21.35 6.24
CA SER A 54 2.39 -21.67 7.34
C SER A 54 3.02 -21.35 8.70
N GLN A 55 4.28 -21.75 8.91
CA GLN A 55 5.02 -21.46 10.16
C GLN A 55 5.18 -19.96 10.38
N TRP A 56 5.52 -19.22 9.33
CA TRP A 56 5.65 -17.77 9.41
C TRP A 56 4.31 -17.10 9.77
N MET A 57 3.23 -17.49 9.09
CA MET A 57 1.89 -16.95 9.36
C MET A 57 1.40 -17.29 10.78
N GLU A 58 1.65 -18.51 11.25
CA GLU A 58 1.33 -18.93 12.63
C GLU A 58 2.09 -18.09 13.65
N GLY A 59 3.40 -17.86 13.44
CA GLY A 59 4.22 -17.01 14.31
C GLY A 59 3.75 -15.55 14.40
N HIS A 60 3.09 -15.04 13.35
CA HIS A 60 2.48 -13.71 13.31
C HIS A 60 0.99 -13.69 13.68
N GLY A 61 0.41 -14.83 14.05
CA GLY A 61 -1.01 -14.94 14.40
C GLY A 61 -1.96 -14.63 13.22
N VAL A 62 -1.51 -14.81 11.97
CA VAL A 62 -2.32 -14.54 10.79
C VAL A 62 -2.98 -15.83 10.28
N PRO A 63 -4.32 -15.89 10.20
CA PRO A 63 -5.02 -17.07 9.73
C PRO A 63 -4.84 -17.28 8.21
N GLY A 64 -4.81 -18.54 7.81
CA GLY A 64 -4.79 -18.96 6.40
C GLY A 64 -5.76 -20.10 6.13
N ILE A 65 -6.21 -20.22 4.88
CA ILE A 65 -7.00 -21.36 4.40
C ILE A 65 -6.54 -21.76 3.00
N SER A 66 -6.35 -23.07 2.79
CA SER A 66 -5.98 -23.69 1.52
C SER A 66 -7.10 -24.62 1.02
N GLY A 67 -6.96 -25.16 -0.19
CA GLY A 67 -7.97 -26.02 -0.82
C GLY A 67 -9.16 -25.25 -1.40
N ILE A 68 -9.06 -23.92 -1.52
CA ILE A 68 -10.15 -23.07 -2.02
C ILE A 68 -10.01 -22.87 -3.52
N ASP A 69 -11.11 -23.00 -4.27
CA ASP A 69 -11.16 -22.56 -5.66
C ASP A 69 -11.08 -21.02 -5.73
N THR A 70 -9.84 -20.52 -5.73
CA THR A 70 -9.56 -19.08 -5.79
C THR A 70 -9.99 -18.46 -7.12
N ARG A 71 -10.17 -19.26 -8.20
CA ARG A 71 -10.71 -18.79 -9.48
C ARG A 71 -12.21 -18.51 -9.36
N ALA A 72 -12.97 -19.43 -8.76
CA ALA A 72 -14.39 -19.20 -8.48
C ALA A 72 -14.60 -18.00 -7.54
N LEU A 73 -13.78 -17.89 -6.48
CA LEU A 73 -13.81 -16.73 -5.59
C LEU A 73 -13.50 -15.42 -6.33
N THR A 74 -12.47 -15.41 -7.17
CA THR A 74 -12.10 -14.23 -7.99
C THR A 74 -13.25 -13.81 -8.92
N LYS A 75 -13.92 -14.77 -9.57
CA LYS A 75 -15.11 -14.48 -10.41
C LYS A 75 -16.21 -13.83 -9.59
N LYS A 76 -16.53 -14.38 -8.40
CA LYS A 76 -17.56 -13.85 -7.50
C LYS A 76 -17.26 -12.41 -7.07
N ILE A 77 -16.01 -12.11 -6.70
CA ILE A 77 -15.58 -10.74 -6.37
C ILE A 77 -15.71 -9.81 -7.58
N ARG A 78 -15.27 -10.25 -8.76
CA ARG A 78 -15.33 -9.41 -9.98
C ARG A 78 -16.78 -9.08 -10.37
N GLU A 79 -17.68 -10.05 -10.27
CA GLU A 79 -19.09 -9.92 -10.66
C GLU A 79 -19.87 -9.06 -9.66
N ASN A 80 -19.66 -9.24 -8.36
CA ASN A 80 -20.41 -8.56 -7.29
C ASN A 80 -19.71 -7.31 -6.72
N GLY A 81 -18.45 -7.07 -7.08
CA GLY A 81 -17.62 -6.02 -6.51
C GLY A 81 -16.96 -6.41 -5.19
N CYS A 82 -16.45 -5.43 -4.45
CA CYS A 82 -15.82 -5.62 -3.15
C CYS A 82 -16.79 -6.29 -2.18
N ILE A 83 -16.58 -7.57 -1.89
CA ILE A 83 -17.36 -8.34 -0.92
C ILE A 83 -16.66 -8.38 0.44
N LEU A 84 -17.44 -8.35 1.52
CA LEU A 84 -16.94 -8.65 2.85
C LEU A 84 -16.86 -10.18 3.00
N GLY A 85 -15.83 -10.63 3.72
CA GLY A 85 -15.57 -12.05 3.94
C GLY A 85 -15.00 -12.30 5.33
N ARG A 86 -15.10 -13.55 5.78
CA ARG A 86 -14.57 -14.02 7.07
C ARG A 86 -14.12 -15.47 6.92
N ILE A 87 -13.01 -15.83 7.55
CA ILE A 87 -12.61 -17.21 7.79
C ILE A 87 -13.11 -17.59 9.18
N VAL A 88 -13.80 -18.72 9.28
CA VAL A 88 -14.25 -19.31 10.54
C VAL A 88 -13.70 -20.73 10.65
N TYR A 89 -13.25 -21.11 11.84
CA TYR A 89 -12.70 -22.45 12.08
C TYR A 89 -13.81 -23.50 12.12
N GLU A 90 -14.92 -23.18 12.77
CA GLU A 90 -16.12 -24.01 12.82
C GLU A 90 -17.30 -23.29 12.19
N GLN A 91 -18.18 -24.08 11.57
CA GLN A 91 -19.42 -23.54 11.03
C GLN A 91 -20.30 -23.04 12.18
N PRO A 92 -20.68 -21.76 12.21
CA PRO A 92 -21.52 -21.24 13.28
C PRO A 92 -22.87 -21.96 13.27
N SER A 93 -23.34 -22.37 14.46
CA SER A 93 -24.66 -23.00 14.65
C SER A 93 -25.83 -22.11 14.21
N THR A 94 -25.61 -20.80 14.17
CA THR A 94 -26.56 -19.80 13.64
C THR A 94 -25.83 -18.80 12.76
N ALA A 95 -26.05 -18.88 11.45
CA ALA A 95 -25.41 -18.01 10.45
C ALA A 95 -25.66 -16.50 10.69
N ASN A 96 -26.79 -16.15 11.32
CA ASN A 96 -27.22 -14.77 11.54
C ASN A 96 -26.49 -14.04 12.71
N THR A 97 -25.61 -14.70 13.45
CA THR A 97 -24.88 -14.07 14.57
C THR A 97 -23.59 -13.36 14.15
N LEU A 98 -23.10 -13.62 12.93
CA LEU A 98 -21.84 -13.09 12.46
C LEU A 98 -22.03 -11.74 11.75
N ILE A 99 -21.71 -10.65 12.45
CA ILE A 99 -21.71 -9.30 11.89
C ILE A 99 -20.43 -9.08 11.07
N PHE A 100 -20.56 -8.74 9.79
CA PHE A 100 -19.42 -8.30 8.98
C PHE A 100 -19.03 -6.86 9.34
N ALA A 101 -17.73 -6.63 9.57
CA ALA A 101 -17.20 -5.29 9.75
C ALA A 101 -16.55 -4.83 8.43
N ASP A 102 -16.95 -3.67 7.91
CA ASP A 102 -16.26 -3.06 6.77
C ASP A 102 -15.03 -2.30 7.27
N PRO A 103 -13.80 -2.74 6.95
CA PRO A 103 -12.59 -2.05 7.37
C PRO A 103 -12.46 -0.65 6.75
N ASN A 104 -13.13 -0.35 5.63
CA ASN A 104 -13.05 0.95 4.96
C ASN A 104 -13.72 2.09 5.76
N LEU A 105 -14.52 1.76 6.78
CA LEU A 105 -15.13 2.76 7.67
C LEU A 105 -14.14 3.29 8.72
N ARG A 106 -12.97 2.66 8.84
CA ARG A 106 -11.90 3.04 9.79
C ARG A 106 -10.80 3.80 9.08
N ASN A 107 -10.04 4.59 9.83
CA ASN A 107 -8.83 5.23 9.31
C ASN A 107 -7.66 4.21 9.31
N LEU A 108 -7.60 3.37 8.28
CA LEU A 108 -6.56 2.34 8.16
C LEU A 108 -5.14 2.92 8.06
N VAL A 109 -5.01 4.15 7.56
CA VAL A 109 -3.72 4.86 7.52
C VAL A 109 -3.19 5.12 8.93
N ALA A 110 -4.06 5.54 9.85
CA ALA A 110 -3.66 5.77 11.24
C ALA A 110 -3.20 4.48 11.96
N GLU A 111 -3.76 3.34 11.56
CA GLU A 111 -3.42 2.03 12.10
C GLU A 111 -2.02 1.59 11.66
N CYS A 112 -1.66 1.79 10.39
CA CYS A 112 -0.39 1.30 9.84
C CYS A 112 0.77 2.30 9.86
N SER A 113 0.49 3.60 9.98
CA SER A 113 1.53 4.64 9.98
C SER A 113 2.44 4.55 11.21
N ILE A 114 3.73 4.86 11.03
CA ILE A 114 4.69 5.05 12.10
C ILE A 114 4.19 6.06 13.15
N LYS A 115 4.63 5.88 14.39
CA LYS A 115 4.24 6.74 15.51
C LYS A 115 5.20 7.90 15.74
N GLU A 116 6.49 7.68 15.47
CA GLU A 116 7.55 8.66 15.65
C GLU A 116 8.38 8.80 14.38
N PRO A 117 8.82 10.03 14.01
CA PRO A 117 9.64 10.26 12.83
C PRO A 117 10.92 9.41 12.79
N LYS A 118 11.34 9.02 11.58
CA LYS A 118 12.57 8.27 11.32
C LYS A 118 13.34 8.87 10.16
N THR A 119 14.65 9.07 10.34
CA THR A 119 15.53 9.58 9.28
C THR A 119 16.37 8.46 8.69
N PHE A 120 16.39 8.37 7.35
CA PHE A 120 17.23 7.47 6.58
C PHE A 120 18.22 8.29 5.75
N ASN A 121 19.47 7.81 5.68
CA ASN A 121 20.55 8.50 4.98
C ASN A 121 20.70 9.96 5.41
N ALA A 122 20.98 10.18 6.70
CA ALA A 122 20.92 11.51 7.35
C ALA A 122 21.81 12.59 6.71
N ASN A 123 22.89 12.20 6.02
CA ASN A 123 23.81 13.08 5.32
C ASN A 123 23.48 13.22 3.81
N GLY A 124 22.40 12.57 3.35
CA GLY A 124 21.96 12.58 1.97
C GLY A 124 21.36 13.90 1.51
N THR A 125 21.24 14.04 0.20
CA THR A 125 20.62 15.18 -0.47
C THR A 125 20.00 14.73 -1.80
N PRO A 126 18.82 15.25 -2.20
CA PRO A 126 17.99 16.23 -1.50
C PRO A 126 17.33 15.67 -0.22
N ARG A 127 16.75 16.56 0.62
CA ARG A 127 15.94 16.18 1.79
C ARG A 127 14.49 15.93 1.38
N ILE A 128 14.03 14.70 1.52
CA ILE A 128 12.66 14.28 1.21
C ILE A 128 11.89 14.06 2.51
N CYS A 129 10.84 14.84 2.73
CA CYS A 129 9.87 14.54 3.77
C CYS A 129 8.88 13.51 3.22
N ALA A 130 8.81 12.32 3.81
CA ALA A 130 7.94 11.23 3.38
C ALA A 130 6.82 11.02 4.40
N ILE A 131 5.57 11.29 4.02
CA ILE A 131 4.41 11.00 4.86
C ILE A 131 4.11 9.51 4.76
N ASP A 132 4.17 8.81 5.91
CA ASP A 132 3.84 7.40 5.99
C ASP A 132 2.33 7.19 6.07
N CYS A 133 1.73 6.85 4.94
CA CYS A 133 0.34 6.43 4.85
C CYS A 133 0.16 4.89 4.89
N GLY A 134 1.17 4.12 5.27
CA GLY A 134 1.26 2.67 5.06
C GLY A 134 2.30 2.31 4.00
N LEU A 135 3.43 3.00 4.07
CA LEU A 135 4.51 2.98 3.11
C LEU A 135 5.13 1.58 2.98
N LYS A 136 5.38 1.20 1.72
CA LYS A 136 6.25 0.07 1.38
C LYS A 136 7.72 0.48 1.43
N LEU A 137 8.55 -0.28 2.16
CA LEU A 137 9.96 0.06 2.40
C LEU A 137 10.78 0.28 1.14
N ASN A 138 10.45 -0.37 0.01
CA ASN A 138 11.18 -0.15 -1.22
C ASN A 138 11.08 1.30 -1.75
N GLN A 139 10.07 2.08 -1.35
CA GLN A 139 10.00 3.52 -1.66
C GLN A 139 11.16 4.28 -1.01
N ILE A 140 11.45 4.00 0.28
CA ILE A 140 12.61 4.57 0.98
C ILE A 140 13.90 4.11 0.32
N LYS A 141 14.04 2.80 0.04
CA LYS A 141 15.23 2.24 -0.64
C LYS A 141 15.50 2.92 -1.98
N CYS A 142 14.47 3.21 -2.76
CA CYS A 142 14.57 3.92 -4.04
C CYS A 142 15.10 5.35 -3.87
N PHE A 143 14.66 6.10 -2.86
CA PHE A 143 15.18 7.44 -2.60
C PHE A 143 16.62 7.42 -2.09
N VAL A 144 16.89 6.60 -1.07
CA VAL A 144 18.21 6.51 -0.45
C VAL A 144 19.27 6.03 -1.45
N SER A 145 18.94 5.08 -2.32
CA SER A 145 19.85 4.62 -3.39
C SER A 145 20.20 5.69 -4.42
N ARG A 146 19.42 6.77 -4.50
CA ARG A 146 19.69 7.94 -5.35
C ARG A 146 20.39 9.07 -4.58
N GLY A 147 20.82 8.81 -3.34
CA GLY A 147 21.56 9.74 -2.50
C GLY A 147 20.69 10.64 -1.62
N ALA A 148 19.37 10.56 -1.72
CA ALA A 148 18.46 11.41 -0.95
C ALA A 148 18.46 11.06 0.55
N ARG A 149 18.33 12.09 1.40
CA ARG A 149 17.91 11.93 2.80
C ARG A 149 16.40 11.77 2.83
N VAL A 150 15.89 10.81 3.59
CA VAL A 150 14.45 10.60 3.75
C VAL A 150 14.08 10.76 5.21
N ASP A 151 13.29 11.77 5.53
CA ASP A 151 12.67 11.97 6.83
C ASP A 151 11.23 11.43 6.76
N LEU A 152 11.04 10.19 7.22
CA LEU A 152 9.73 9.53 7.28
C LEU A 152 8.97 10.07 8.48
N VAL A 153 7.75 10.55 8.27
CA VAL A 153 6.90 11.16 9.31
C VAL A 153 5.52 10.50 9.37
N PRO A 154 4.85 10.51 10.55
CA PRO A 154 3.49 9.99 10.69
C PRO A 154 2.47 10.66 9.74
N TRP A 155 1.38 9.95 9.44
CA TRP A 155 0.32 10.41 8.53
C TRP A 155 -0.31 11.77 8.90
N ASN A 156 -0.35 12.09 10.19
CA ASN A 156 -0.92 13.32 10.76
C ASN A 156 0.15 14.37 11.12
N TYR A 157 1.38 14.21 10.63
CA TYR A 157 2.47 15.11 10.94
C TYR A 157 2.21 16.54 10.44
N SER A 158 2.57 17.53 11.27
CA SER A 158 2.47 18.94 10.89
C SER A 158 3.66 19.32 10.01
N LEU A 159 3.42 19.54 8.72
CA LEU A 159 4.48 19.83 7.76
C LEU A 159 5.02 21.26 7.92
N ASN A 160 6.33 21.41 7.78
CA ASN A 160 7.02 22.68 7.65
C ASN A 160 7.90 22.64 6.40
N GLU A 161 7.54 23.43 5.39
CA GLU A 161 8.20 23.45 4.07
C GLU A 161 9.67 23.88 4.11
N ASN A 162 10.12 24.52 5.18
CA ASN A 162 11.51 24.92 5.34
C ASN A 162 12.43 23.74 5.68
N ASP A 163 11.87 22.61 6.11
CA ASP A 163 12.65 21.49 6.63
C ASP A 163 13.02 20.46 5.55
N PHE A 164 12.42 20.56 4.35
CA PHE A 164 12.62 19.62 3.25
C PHE A 164 12.71 20.29 1.88
N ASP A 165 13.32 19.59 0.92
CA ASP A 165 13.46 20.02 -0.47
C ASP A 165 12.34 19.46 -1.36
N GLY A 166 11.75 18.33 -1.00
CA GLY A 166 10.60 17.74 -1.67
C GLY A 166 9.69 16.98 -0.72
N LEU A 167 8.41 16.89 -1.07
CA LEU A 167 7.39 16.15 -0.32
C LEU A 167 7.03 14.85 -1.05
N PHE A 168 7.06 13.75 -0.33
CA PHE A 168 6.62 12.45 -0.81
C PHE A 168 5.42 11.96 0.01
N ILE A 169 4.37 11.48 -0.65
CA ILE A 169 3.21 10.87 -0.01
C ILE A 169 3.15 9.40 -0.44
N SER A 170 3.26 8.49 0.53
CA SER A 170 3.41 7.07 0.24
C SER A 170 2.12 6.41 -0.27
N ASN A 171 2.23 5.13 -0.64
CA ASN A 171 1.06 4.28 -0.74
C ASN A 171 0.40 4.07 0.64
N GLY A 172 -0.80 3.50 0.63
CA GLY A 172 -1.49 3.16 1.87
C GLY A 172 -2.77 2.37 1.65
N PRO A 173 -3.37 1.84 2.73
CA PRO A 173 -4.67 1.20 2.72
C PRO A 173 -5.82 2.21 2.90
N GLY A 174 -7.04 1.75 2.64
CA GLY A 174 -8.26 2.46 3.03
C GLY A 174 -8.73 3.51 2.04
N ASP A 175 -9.68 4.32 2.51
CA ASP A 175 -10.36 5.34 1.73
C ASP A 175 -9.67 6.70 1.92
N PRO A 176 -9.24 7.40 0.85
CA PRO A 176 -8.66 8.74 0.94
C PRO A 176 -9.54 9.75 1.69
N VAL A 177 -10.88 9.60 1.71
CA VAL A 177 -11.75 10.55 2.42
C VAL A 177 -11.56 10.50 3.95
N MET A 178 -10.96 9.43 4.48
CA MET A 178 -10.64 9.28 5.91
C MET A 178 -9.39 10.08 6.32
N CYS A 179 -8.61 10.59 5.37
CA CYS A 179 -7.29 11.20 5.59
C CYS A 179 -7.30 12.73 5.52
N LYS A 180 -8.33 13.39 6.09
CA LYS A 180 -8.56 14.83 5.98
C LYS A 180 -7.39 15.69 6.50
N ASP A 181 -6.77 15.27 7.59
CA ASP A 181 -5.65 16.00 8.19
C ASP A 181 -4.43 15.99 7.26
N THR A 182 -4.12 14.84 6.67
CA THR A 182 -3.04 14.70 5.69
C THR A 182 -3.31 15.56 4.45
N VAL A 183 -4.54 15.53 3.92
CA VAL A 183 -4.95 16.37 2.78
C VAL A 183 -4.75 17.86 3.11
N THR A 184 -5.13 18.29 4.30
CA THR A 184 -4.96 19.69 4.75
C THR A 184 -3.49 20.10 4.77
N GLN A 185 -2.58 19.22 5.18
CA GLN A 185 -1.15 19.50 5.16
C GLN A 185 -0.59 19.56 3.73
N ILE A 186 -1.01 18.66 2.84
CA ILE A 186 -0.63 18.68 1.43
C ILE A 186 -1.10 19.99 0.76
N GLN A 187 -2.32 20.44 1.04
CA GLN A 187 -2.87 21.70 0.53
C GLN A 187 -1.99 22.91 0.89
N LYS A 188 -1.45 22.96 2.11
CA LYS A 188 -0.54 24.04 2.53
C LYS A 188 0.71 24.07 1.66
N VAL A 189 1.33 22.90 1.45
CA VAL A 189 2.54 22.75 0.62
C VAL A 189 2.30 23.11 -0.84
N LEU A 190 1.16 22.68 -1.41
CA LEU A 190 0.81 23.03 -2.78
C LEU A 190 0.55 24.53 -2.96
N LYS A 191 -0.07 25.19 -1.97
CA LYS A 191 -0.37 26.62 -2.02
C LYS A 191 0.90 27.48 -2.13
N SER A 192 2.03 27.02 -1.58
CA SER A 192 3.29 27.75 -1.73
C SER A 192 3.87 27.65 -3.14
N GLY A 193 3.65 26.51 -3.82
CA GLY A 193 4.16 26.22 -5.16
C GLY A 193 5.69 26.07 -5.25
N LYS A 194 6.41 25.98 -4.11
CA LYS A 194 7.88 26.04 -4.08
C LYS A 194 8.57 24.68 -4.09
N LYS A 195 7.86 23.62 -3.73
CA LYS A 195 8.45 22.29 -3.48
C LYS A 195 7.83 21.27 -4.44
N PRO A 196 8.64 20.38 -5.07
CA PRO A 196 8.10 19.24 -5.80
C PRO A 196 7.35 18.32 -4.83
N VAL A 197 6.19 17.83 -5.29
CA VAL A 197 5.34 16.90 -4.54
C VAL A 197 5.12 15.64 -5.38
N PHE A 198 5.35 14.47 -4.79
CA PHE A 198 5.18 13.19 -5.47
C PHE A 198 4.34 12.23 -4.61
N GLY A 199 3.22 11.76 -5.16
CA GLY A 199 2.31 10.82 -4.50
C GLY A 199 2.24 9.47 -5.22
N ILE A 200 2.27 8.37 -4.47
CA ILE A 200 2.12 7.01 -5.02
C ILE A 200 0.84 6.36 -4.50
N CYS A 201 0.02 5.77 -5.37
CA CYS A 201 -1.19 5.02 -5.00
C CYS A 201 -2.15 5.88 -4.15
N LEU A 202 -2.29 5.60 -2.84
CA LEU A 202 -3.05 6.47 -1.93
C LEU A 202 -2.49 7.89 -1.93
N GLY A 203 -1.17 8.08 -1.96
CA GLY A 203 -0.57 9.40 -2.05
C GLY A 203 -0.96 10.17 -3.31
N HIS A 204 -1.17 9.49 -4.44
CA HIS A 204 -1.74 10.12 -5.64
C HIS A 204 -3.18 10.57 -5.41
N GLN A 205 -4.00 9.74 -4.74
CA GLN A 205 -5.39 10.06 -4.42
C GLN A 205 -5.46 11.24 -3.44
N LEU A 206 -4.64 11.27 -2.39
CA LEU A 206 -4.59 12.37 -1.42
C LEU A 206 -4.11 13.68 -2.07
N LEU A 207 -3.12 13.60 -2.97
CA LEU A 207 -2.68 14.73 -3.77
C LEU A 207 -3.82 15.27 -4.66
N ALA A 208 -4.53 14.38 -5.35
CA ALA A 208 -5.68 14.75 -6.17
C ALA A 208 -6.82 15.36 -5.33
N THR A 209 -7.12 14.80 -4.16
CA THR A 209 -8.11 15.38 -3.23
C THR A 209 -7.68 16.75 -2.72
N ALA A 210 -6.38 16.96 -2.46
CA ALA A 210 -5.86 18.25 -2.02
C ALA A 210 -6.12 19.37 -3.04
N ILE A 211 -6.11 19.05 -4.33
CA ILE A 211 -6.41 20.00 -5.43
C ILE A 211 -7.90 20.08 -5.77
N GLY A 212 -8.77 19.38 -5.03
CA GLY A 212 -10.23 19.43 -5.19
C GLY A 212 -10.84 18.33 -6.05
N CYS A 213 -10.07 17.32 -6.47
CA CYS A 213 -10.62 16.19 -7.21
C CYS A 213 -11.47 15.29 -6.30
N LYS A 214 -12.46 14.62 -6.89
CA LYS A 214 -13.27 13.59 -6.26
C LYS A 214 -12.60 12.23 -6.40
N THR A 215 -12.76 11.40 -5.37
CA THR A 215 -12.36 9.98 -5.38
C THR A 215 -13.59 9.10 -5.28
N TYR A 216 -13.54 7.91 -5.89
CA TYR A 216 -14.63 6.95 -5.82
C TYR A 216 -14.10 5.53 -5.60
N LYS A 217 -14.93 4.68 -4.97
CA LYS A 217 -14.63 3.26 -4.78
C LYS A 217 -14.87 2.52 -6.09
N MET A 218 -13.85 1.83 -6.57
CA MET A 218 -13.94 0.99 -7.76
C MET A 218 -14.74 -0.28 -7.44
N LYS A 219 -15.36 -0.88 -8.45
CA LYS A 219 -16.14 -2.12 -8.27
C LYS A 219 -15.31 -3.23 -7.58
N TYR A 220 -14.15 -3.57 -8.13
CA TYR A 220 -13.26 -4.62 -7.58
C TYR A 220 -11.78 -4.20 -7.57
N GLY A 221 -11.48 -2.93 -7.86
CA GLY A 221 -10.13 -2.35 -7.83
C GLY A 221 -9.15 -2.92 -8.86
N ASN A 222 -7.97 -2.33 -8.87
CA ASN A 222 -6.83 -2.74 -9.68
C ASN A 222 -5.80 -3.43 -8.77
N ARG A 223 -5.63 -4.75 -8.93
CA ARG A 223 -4.78 -5.59 -8.08
C ARG A 223 -4.02 -6.62 -8.89
N GLY A 224 -2.72 -6.40 -9.08
CA GLY A 224 -1.87 -7.30 -9.87
C GLY A 224 -0.55 -6.66 -10.28
N HIS A 225 0.28 -7.44 -10.99
CA HIS A 225 1.60 -7.02 -11.47
C HIS A 225 1.65 -6.82 -12.99
N ASN A 226 0.49 -6.92 -13.65
CA ASN A 226 0.35 -6.95 -15.10
C ASN A 226 -0.64 -5.91 -15.61
N LEU A 227 -0.76 -4.76 -14.92
CA LEU A 227 -1.69 -3.72 -15.31
C LEU A 227 -1.00 -2.74 -16.26
N PRO A 228 -1.46 -2.62 -17.53
CA PRO A 228 -0.91 -1.64 -18.44
C PRO A 228 -1.31 -0.23 -18.02
N CYS A 229 -0.46 0.73 -18.33
CA CYS A 229 -0.73 2.15 -18.15
C CYS A 229 -0.04 2.95 -19.25
N VAL A 230 -0.76 3.88 -19.86
CA VAL A 230 -0.28 4.66 -21.01
C VAL A 230 0.05 6.07 -20.56
N HIS A 231 1.26 6.52 -20.88
CA HIS A 231 1.69 7.90 -20.63
C HIS A 231 1.02 8.84 -21.63
N ASN A 232 0.22 9.76 -21.12
CA ASN A 232 -0.51 10.74 -21.92
C ASN A 232 0.47 11.62 -22.71
N GLY A 233 0.11 12.00 -23.94
CA GLY A 233 0.96 12.80 -24.83
C GLY A 233 2.13 12.04 -25.51
N THR A 234 2.61 10.91 -24.98
CA THR A 234 3.69 10.12 -25.64
C THR A 234 3.22 8.80 -26.24
N GLY A 235 2.08 8.27 -25.80
CA GLY A 235 1.55 6.97 -26.24
C GLY A 235 2.34 5.75 -25.75
N ARG A 236 3.39 5.94 -24.95
CA ARG A 236 4.18 4.84 -24.39
C ARG A 236 3.38 4.08 -23.34
N CYS A 237 3.37 2.75 -23.46
CA CYS A 237 2.69 1.85 -22.52
C CYS A 237 3.71 1.19 -21.57
N PHE A 238 3.34 1.11 -20.29
CA PHE A 238 4.14 0.52 -19.23
C PHE A 238 3.35 -0.56 -18.50
N MET A 239 4.01 -1.66 -18.15
CA MET A 239 3.43 -2.67 -17.26
C MET A 239 3.69 -2.27 -15.80
N THR A 240 2.63 -2.24 -14.99
CA THR A 240 2.68 -1.71 -13.63
C THR A 240 2.15 -2.70 -12.60
N SER A 241 2.68 -2.60 -11.38
CA SER A 241 2.10 -3.22 -10.20
C SER A 241 1.11 -2.27 -9.55
N GLN A 242 -0.16 -2.67 -9.45
CA GLN A 242 -1.21 -1.88 -8.83
C GLN A 242 -1.87 -2.67 -7.71
N ASN A 243 -2.23 -1.97 -6.62
CA ASN A 243 -3.02 -2.52 -5.54
C ASN A 243 -3.84 -1.40 -4.89
N HIS A 244 -4.94 -1.02 -5.54
CA HIS A 244 -5.85 0.01 -5.03
C HIS A 244 -7.32 -0.33 -5.31
N GLY A 245 -8.19 0.06 -4.37
CA GLY A 245 -9.64 -0.09 -4.49
C GLY A 245 -10.38 1.22 -4.80
N PHE A 246 -9.67 2.35 -4.79
CA PHE A 246 -10.20 3.68 -5.05
C PHE A 246 -9.51 4.29 -6.26
N ALA A 247 -10.17 5.22 -6.94
CA ALA A 247 -9.63 5.95 -8.07
C ALA A 247 -10.02 7.43 -8.01
N VAL A 248 -9.25 8.26 -8.71
CA VAL A 248 -9.55 9.68 -8.91
C VAL A 248 -10.48 9.82 -10.11
N ASP A 249 -11.50 10.67 -9.98
CA ASP A 249 -12.37 11.04 -11.10
C ASP A 249 -11.67 12.11 -11.95
N SER A 250 -11.22 11.73 -13.15
CA SER A 250 -10.51 12.63 -14.05
C SER A 250 -11.37 13.80 -14.54
N ALA A 251 -12.70 13.67 -14.53
CA ALA A 251 -13.61 14.76 -14.89
C ALA A 251 -13.67 15.86 -13.83
N SER A 252 -13.12 15.60 -12.62
CA SER A 252 -13.05 16.56 -11.53
C SER A 252 -11.70 17.30 -11.43
N LEU A 253 -10.78 17.08 -12.39
CA LEU A 253 -9.51 17.81 -12.40
C LEU A 253 -9.74 19.31 -12.66
N PRO A 254 -9.10 20.20 -11.86
CA PRO A 254 -9.05 21.63 -12.17
C PRO A 254 -8.25 21.91 -13.46
N ALA A 255 -8.49 23.05 -14.10
CA ALA A 255 -7.90 23.41 -15.40
C ALA A 255 -6.36 23.47 -15.43
N GLU A 256 -5.72 23.75 -14.30
CA GLU A 256 -4.25 23.82 -14.16
C GLU A 256 -3.59 22.44 -14.01
N TRP A 257 -4.37 21.35 -14.04
CA TRP A 257 -3.91 19.99 -13.83
C TRP A 257 -4.26 19.10 -15.02
N GLU A 258 -3.38 18.16 -15.32
CA GLU A 258 -3.59 17.21 -16.40
C GLU A 258 -3.36 15.75 -15.95
N PRO A 259 -4.05 14.78 -16.57
CA PRO A 259 -3.73 13.37 -16.41
C PRO A 259 -2.37 13.04 -17.04
N LEU A 260 -1.46 12.48 -16.25
CA LEU A 260 -0.16 11.99 -16.74
C LEU A 260 -0.27 10.58 -17.34
N PHE A 261 -1.15 9.76 -16.78
CA PHE A 261 -1.28 8.33 -17.07
C PHE A 261 -2.75 7.93 -17.16
N THR A 262 -3.09 7.05 -18.10
CA THR A 262 -4.43 6.45 -18.29
C THR A 262 -4.36 4.94 -18.44
#